data_AF-D8S9Q7-F1
#
_entry.id   AF-D8S9Q7-F1
#
_cell.length_a   1.000
_cell.length_b   1.000
_cell.length_c   1.000
_cell.angle_alpha   90.00
_cell.angle_beta   90.00
_cell.angle_gamma   90.00
#
_symmetry.space_group_name_H-M   'P 1'
#
loop_
_entity.id
_entity.type
_entity.pdbx_description
1 polymer ?
#
loop_
_entity_poly.entity_id
_entity_poly.type
_entity_poly.pdbx_seq_one_letter_code
_entity_poly.pdbx_strand_id
1 'polypeptide(L)'
;GSTLAPGEFLSAKEFTAIMQFDCNFVLYNKREINWASNTINKGKSCYLHFQLDGNLVIKDISNTPIWALNLYCQPQPHCIVNAKLILEGYGNLVLYG
;
A
#
# COMPACT_ATOMS: atom_id res chain seq x y z
N GLY A 1 1.05 -10.52 -6.95
CA GLY A 1 0.77 -9.33 -6.14
C GLY A 1 0.48 -9.76 -4.73
N SER A 2 0.66 -8.87 -3.76
CA SER A 2 0.37 -9.12 -2.34
C SER A 2 -0.80 -8.25 -1.90
N THR A 3 -1.54 -8.68 -0.88
CA THR A 3 -2.69 -7.94 -0.37
C THR A 3 -2.52 -7.72 1.13
N LEU A 4 -2.93 -6.54 1.63
CA LEU A 4 -3.22 -6.30 3.03
C LEU A 4 -4.73 -6.12 3.18
N ALA A 5 -5.37 -7.05 3.88
CA ALA A 5 -6.76 -6.94 4.28
C ALA A 5 -6.94 -5.85 5.36
N PRO A 6 -8.17 -5.41 5.64
CA PRO A 6 -8.43 -4.50 6.76
C PRO A 6 -7.82 -5.02 8.08
N GLY A 7 -7.03 -4.19 8.74
CA GLY A 7 -6.32 -4.51 9.98
C GLY A 7 -4.94 -5.15 9.79
N GLU A 8 -4.61 -5.63 8.58
CA GLU A 8 -3.29 -6.19 8.31
C GLU A 8 -2.24 -5.10 8.08
N PHE A 9 -1.00 -5.42 8.48
CA PHE A 9 0.10 -4.46 8.45
C PHE A 9 1.44 -5.12 8.17
N LEU A 10 2.37 -4.30 7.71
CA LEU A 10 3.80 -4.58 7.66
C LEU A 10 4.48 -3.76 8.76
N SER A 11 5.49 -4.33 9.43
CA SER A 11 6.27 -3.61 10.43
C SER A 11 7.77 -3.80 10.20
N ALA A 12 8.53 -2.73 10.45
CA ALA A 12 9.99 -2.76 10.42
C ALA A 12 10.55 -1.70 11.37
N LYS A 13 11.32 -2.15 12.38
CA LYS A 13 11.78 -1.31 13.50
C LYS A 13 10.61 -0.55 14.15
N GLU A 14 10.62 0.77 14.01
CA GLU A 14 9.61 1.70 14.52
C GLU A 14 8.49 2.02 13.52
N PHE A 15 8.60 1.56 12.28
CA PHE A 15 7.62 1.87 11.25
C PHE A 15 6.57 0.77 11.13
N THR A 16 5.33 1.19 10.92
CA THR A 16 4.19 0.30 10.67
C THR A 16 3.37 0.84 9.51
N ALA A 17 3.20 0.04 8.46
CA ALA A 17 2.33 0.34 7.34
C ALA A 17 1.07 -0.54 7.43
N ILE A 18 -0.10 0.07 7.62
CA ILE A 18 -1.36 -0.64 7.94
C ILE A 18 -2.49 -0.22 7.02
N MET A 19 -3.25 -1.20 6.54
CA MET A 19 -4.56 -0.96 5.91
C MET A 19 -5.62 -0.90 7.01
N GLN A 20 -6.11 0.29 7.35
CA GLN A 20 -7.07 0.47 8.45
C GLN A 20 -8.50 0.12 8.04
N PHE A 21 -9.34 -0.22 9.03
CA PHE A 21 -10.75 -0.59 8.81
C PHE A 21 -11.61 0.55 8.24
N ASP A 22 -11.18 1.80 8.41
CA ASP A 22 -11.84 2.99 7.88
C ASP A 22 -11.46 3.27 6.41
N CYS A 23 -10.81 2.31 5.74
CA CYS A 23 -10.33 2.43 4.37
C CYS A 23 -9.15 3.38 4.16
N ASN A 24 -8.42 3.75 5.22
CA ASN A 24 -7.19 4.52 5.11
C ASN A 24 -5.94 3.63 5.16
N PHE A 25 -5.01 3.79 4.22
CA PHE A 25 -3.70 3.16 4.31
C PHE A 25 -2.73 4.16 4.93
N VAL A 26 -2.09 3.77 6.03
CA VAL A 26 -1.27 4.70 6.85
C VAL A 26 0.09 4.10 7.15
N LEU A 27 1.12 4.92 6.98
CA LEU A 27 2.47 4.66 7.45
C LEU A 27 2.72 5.45 8.72
N TYR A 28 2.94 4.73 9.82
CA TYR A 28 3.32 5.27 11.11
C TYR A 28 4.84 5.20 11.29
N ASN A 29 5.38 6.20 11.99
CA ASN A 29 6.66 6.14 12.70
C ASN A 29 6.35 6.18 14.20
N LYS A 30 6.50 5.05 14.90
CA LYS A 30 6.05 4.80 16.27
C LYS A 30 4.54 5.04 16.41
N ARG A 31 4.15 6.25 16.82
CA ARG A 31 2.74 6.67 17.00
C ARG A 31 2.38 7.88 16.16
N GLU A 32 3.33 8.41 15.40
CA GLU A 32 3.14 9.57 14.53
C GLU A 32 2.82 9.11 13.13
N ILE A 33 1.87 9.79 12.48
CA ILE A 33 1.53 9.55 11.09
C ILE A 33 2.61 10.19 10.24
N ASN A 34 3.38 9.38 9.51
CA ASN A 34 4.37 9.86 8.57
C ASN A 34 3.72 10.12 7.19
N TRP A 35 2.84 9.22 6.76
CA TRP A 35 2.09 9.37 5.51
C TRP A 35 0.74 8.64 5.57
N ALA A 36 -0.26 9.13 4.83
CA ALA A 36 -1.56 8.47 4.68
C ALA A 36 -2.14 8.68 3.27
N SER A 37 -2.93 7.70 2.80
CA SER A 37 -3.65 7.79 1.52
C SER A 37 -4.80 8.79 1.53
N ASN A 38 -5.26 9.20 2.72
CA ASN A 38 -6.39 10.11 2.92
C ASN A 38 -7.68 9.59 2.26
N THR A 39 -7.98 8.32 2.52
CA THR A 39 -9.14 7.58 1.95
C THR A 39 -10.16 7.14 3.00
N ILE A 40 -10.12 7.78 4.18
CA ILE A 40 -11.05 7.53 5.29
C ILE A 40 -12.50 7.57 4.78
N ASN A 41 -13.26 6.52 5.08
CA ASN A 41 -14.68 6.34 4.76
C ASN A 41 -15.03 6.44 3.26
N LYS A 42 -14.06 6.29 2.35
CA LYS A 42 -14.32 6.31 0.90
C LYS A 42 -14.79 4.96 0.33
N GLY A 43 -14.91 3.93 1.15
CA GLY A 43 -15.39 2.61 0.75
C GLY A 43 -15.78 1.75 1.95
N LYS A 44 -15.94 0.44 1.71
CA LYS A 44 -16.28 -0.55 2.74
C LYS A 44 -15.32 -1.74 2.67
N SER A 45 -14.86 -2.18 3.84
CA SER A 45 -13.94 -3.32 4.01
C SER A 45 -12.78 -3.29 3.01
N CYS A 46 -12.09 -2.16 2.96
CA CYS A 46 -11.10 -1.91 1.92
C CYS A 46 -9.80 -2.67 2.16
N TYR A 47 -9.21 -3.15 1.07
CA TYR A 47 -7.93 -3.82 1.09
C TYR A 47 -6.93 -3.07 0.21
N LEU A 48 -5.67 -3.14 0.61
CA LEU A 48 -4.56 -2.67 -0.20
C LEU A 48 -4.10 -3.82 -1.10
N HIS A 49 -4.09 -3.60 -2.40
CA HIS A 49 -3.60 -4.56 -3.37
C HIS A 49 -2.34 -4.03 -4.05
N PHE A 50 -1.26 -4.76 -3.84
CA PHE A 50 -0.01 -4.53 -4.52
C PHE A 50 0.03 -5.37 -5.80
N GLN A 51 -0.07 -4.70 -6.95
CA GLN A 51 -0.18 -5.31 -8.27
C GLN A 51 1.19 -5.73 -8.82
N LEU A 52 1.19 -6.69 -9.74
CA LEU A 52 2.43 -7.19 -10.37
C LEU A 52 3.12 -6.15 -11.27
N ASP A 53 2.40 -5.11 -11.67
CA ASP A 53 2.87 -4.00 -12.50
C ASP A 53 3.53 -2.88 -11.67
N GLY A 54 3.73 -3.08 -10.36
CA GLY A 54 4.31 -2.10 -9.45
C GLY A 54 3.31 -1.10 -8.87
N ASN A 55 2.03 -1.16 -9.27
CA ASN A 55 1.02 -0.25 -8.78
C ASN A 55 0.48 -0.67 -7.41
N LEU A 56 0.24 0.33 -6.56
CA LEU A 56 -0.37 0.14 -5.25
C LEU A 56 -1.78 0.73 -5.28
N VAL A 57 -2.79 -0.12 -5.09
CA VAL A 57 -4.21 0.25 -5.25
C VAL A 57 -4.99 -0.09 -3.99
N ILE A 58 -5.81 0.83 -3.50
CA ILE A 58 -6.82 0.55 -2.48
C ILE A 58 -8.14 0.25 -3.21
N LYS A 59 -8.77 -0.86 -2.86
CA LYS A 59 -10.08 -1.26 -3.39
C LYS A 59 -11.06 -1.53 -2.27
N ASP A 60 -12.34 -1.33 -2.52
CA ASP A 60 -13.40 -1.79 -1.63
C ASP A 60 -13.73 -3.28 -1.86
N ILE A 61 -14.64 -3.81 -1.04
CA ILE A 61 -15.15 -5.19 -1.15
C ILE A 61 -15.82 -5.50 -2.50
N SER A 62 -16.30 -4.50 -3.22
CA SER A 62 -16.88 -4.63 -4.57
C SER A 62 -15.82 -4.60 -5.67
N ASN A 63 -14.52 -4.56 -5.30
CA ASN A 63 -13.37 -4.39 -6.19
C ASN A 63 -13.30 -3.02 -6.89
N THR A 64 -14.03 -2.02 -6.39
CA THR A 64 -14.00 -0.65 -6.90
C THR A 64 -12.70 0.01 -6.46
N PRO A 65 -11.88 0.56 -7.38
CA PRO A 65 -10.67 1.29 -7.01
C PRO A 65 -11.04 2.62 -6.32
N ILE A 66 -10.52 2.82 -5.11
CA ILE A 66 -10.71 4.04 -4.32
C ILE A 66 -9.55 5.01 -4.54
N TRP A 67 -8.34 4.45 -4.64
CA TRP A 67 -7.10 5.21 -4.77
C TRP A 67 -6.02 4.34 -5.39
N ALA A 68 -5.11 4.96 -6.13
CA ALA A 68 -3.92 4.31 -6.64
C ALA A 68 -2.74 5.28 -6.57
N LEU A 69 -1.54 4.74 -6.30
CA LEU A 69 -0.31 5.52 -6.32
C LEU A 69 0.10 5.89 -7.76
N ASN A 70 -0.44 5.19 -8.76
CA ASN A 70 -0.20 5.43 -10.18
C ASN A 70 1.29 5.30 -10.58
N LEU A 71 2.05 4.51 -9.82
CA LEU A 71 3.41 4.09 -10.20
C LEU A 71 3.31 2.94 -11.22
N TYR A 72 2.67 3.22 -12.34
CA TYR A 72 2.64 2.28 -13.45
C TYR A 72 4.07 2.12 -13.97
N CYS A 73 4.46 0.89 -14.28
CA CYS A 73 5.45 0.71 -15.33
C CYS A 73 4.96 1.38 -16.61
N GLN A 74 5.47 2.57 -16.93
CA GLN A 74 5.52 3.05 -18.31
C GLN A 74 6.31 2.01 -19.13
N PRO A 75 5.99 1.75 -20.41
CA PRO A 75 6.71 0.79 -21.24
C PRO A 75 8.14 1.27 -21.49
N GLN A 76 9.01 1.03 -20.52
CA GLN A 76 10.45 1.19 -20.57
C GLN A 76 11.09 -0.17 -20.31
N PRO A 77 12.28 -0.44 -20.89
CA PRO A 77 12.90 -1.76 -20.86
C PRO A 77 13.26 -2.27 -19.46
N HIS A 78 13.13 -1.45 -18.41
CA HIS A 78 13.45 -1.78 -17.02
C HIS A 78 12.18 -1.92 -16.14
N CYS A 79 11.04 -2.26 -16.75
CA CYS A 79 9.85 -2.59 -15.99
C CYS A 79 10.07 -3.88 -15.21
N ILE A 80 10.07 -3.75 -13.88
CA ILE A 80 10.25 -4.85 -12.97
C ILE A 80 8.91 -5.55 -12.76
N VAL A 81 8.76 -6.72 -13.38
CA VAL A 81 7.54 -7.55 -13.35
C VAL A 81 7.39 -8.42 -12.10
N ASN A 82 8.41 -8.47 -11.24
CA ASN A 82 8.45 -9.29 -10.02
C ASN A 82 8.59 -8.44 -8.76
N ALA A 83 7.67 -7.51 -8.57
CA ALA A 83 7.77 -6.57 -7.48
C ALA A 83 7.38 -7.18 -6.11
N LYS A 84 8.09 -6.79 -5.05
CA LYS A 84 7.81 -7.06 -3.64
C LYS A 84 7.70 -5.73 -2.91
N LEU A 85 6.67 -5.63 -2.07
CA LEU A 85 6.50 -4.51 -1.15
C LEU A 85 7.25 -4.81 0.15
N ILE A 86 8.26 -4.01 0.47
CA ILE A 86 9.06 -4.15 1.68
C ILE A 86 9.01 -2.83 2.44
N LEU A 87 8.68 -2.90 3.73
CA LEU A 87 8.90 -1.78 4.64
C LEU A 87 10.32 -1.89 5.19
N GLU A 88 11.15 -0.92 4.88
CA GLU A 88 12.51 -0.85 5.40
C GLU A 88 12.56 -0.15 6.76
N GLY A 89 13.55 -0.49 7.58
CA GLY A 89 13.73 0.08 8.92
C GLY A 89 14.15 1.56 8.97
N TYR A 90 14.00 2.30 7.88
CA TYR A 90 14.17 3.76 7.81
C TYR A 90 12.88 4.48 7.38
N GLY A 91 11.77 3.74 7.24
CA GLY A 91 10.46 4.31 6.91
C GLY A 91 10.14 4.39 5.43
N ASN A 92 10.96 3.76 4.60
CA ASN A 92 10.68 3.67 3.17
C ASN A 92 9.83 2.42 2.90
N LEU A 93 8.71 2.62 2.21
CA LEU A 93 8.02 1.54 1.49
C LEU A 93 8.70 1.41 0.13
N VAL A 94 9.50 0.35 -0.01
CA VAL A 94 10.31 0.11 -1.20
C VAL A 94 9.71 -1.00 -2.03
N LEU A 95 9.78 -0.74 -3.34
CA LEU A 95 9.39 -1.60 -4.43
C LEU A 95 10.66 -2.24 -5.00
N TYR A 96 10.84 -3.55 -4.77
CA TYR A 96 11.95 -4.32 -5.32
C TYR A 96 11.46 -5.35 -6.32
N GLY A 97 12.19 -5.64 -7.38
CA GLY A 97 12.01 -6.89 -8.11
C GLY A 97 13.11 -7.22 -9.10
#